data_AF-A0A6M0BKV5-F1
#
_entry.id   AF-A0A6M0BKV5-F1
#
_cell.length_a   1.000
_cell.length_b   1.000
_cell.length_c   1.000
_cell.angle_alpha   90.00
_cell.angle_beta   90.00
_cell.angle_gamma   90.00
#
_symmetry.space_group_name_H-M   'P 1'
#
loop_
_entity.id
_entity.type
_entity.pdbx_description
1 polymer ?
#
loop_
_entity_poly.entity_id
_entity_poly.type
_entity_poly.pdbx_seq_one_letter_code
_entity_poly.pdbx_strand_id
1 'polypeptide(L)' 'MQQLTPPENLVNKSFTDTFSDNCCAGKTIGTKTPSGAVRKGIDVEKLIGIDNGALRLQPLLKPAWGRQGIAYGPY' A
#
# COMPACT_ATOMS: atom_id res chain seq x y z
N MET A 1 2.60 26.59 38.72
CA MET A 1 2.11 25.36 38.05
C MET A 1 2.53 25.43 36.60
N GLN A 2 3.53 24.65 36.18
CA GLN A 2 3.93 24.60 34.77
C GLN A 2 2.99 23.62 34.06
N GLN A 3 2.21 24.11 33.10
CA GLN A 3 1.41 23.26 32.23
C GLN A 3 2.36 22.56 31.26
N LEU A 4 2.50 21.24 31.41
CA LEU A 4 3.13 20.37 30.43
C LEU A 4 2.18 20.28 29.22
N THR A 5 2.52 20.92 28.11
CA THR A 5 1.86 20.65 26.83
C THR A 5 2.11 19.18 26.46
N PRO A 6 1.06 18.38 26.18
CA PRO A 6 1.25 17.00 25.76
C PRO A 6 2.10 16.96 24.49
N PRO A 7 2.98 15.94 24.32
CA PRO A 7 3.75 15.79 23.10
C PRO A 7 2.80 15.76 21.91
N GLU A 8 3.19 16.48 20.86
CA GLU A 8 2.45 16.61 19.61
C GLU A 8 1.88 15.25 19.24
N ASN A 9 0.55 15.18 19.33
CA ASN A 9 -0.23 14.00 19.02
C ASN A 9 0.32 13.44 17.70
N LEU A 10 0.91 12.25 17.72
CA LEU A 10 1.10 11.44 16.53
C LEU A 10 -0.31 11.11 16.04
N VAL A 11 -0.96 12.09 15.41
CA VAL A 11 -2.23 11.91 14.75
C VAL A 11 -1.94 10.80 13.77
N ASN A 12 -2.45 9.60 14.06
CA ASN A 12 -2.55 8.52 13.09
C ASN A 12 -3.47 9.07 12.01
N LYS A 13 -2.90 9.86 11.09
CA LYS A 13 -3.61 10.44 9.98
C LYS A 13 -4.09 9.26 9.17
N SER A 14 -5.40 9.06 9.20
CA SER A 14 -6.03 8.02 8.40
C SER A 14 -5.61 8.25 6.94
N PHE A 15 -5.11 7.17 6.34
CA PHE A 15 -4.64 7.17 4.98
C PHE A 15 -5.50 6.19 4.18
N THR A 16 -5.86 6.57 2.95
CA THR A 16 -6.58 5.73 2.00
C THR A 16 -5.86 5.80 0.67
N ASP A 17 -5.48 4.66 0.11
CA ASP A 17 -4.95 4.59 -1.26
C ASP A 17 -6.13 4.59 -2.23
N THR A 18 -6.18 5.58 -3.11
CA THR A 18 -7.25 5.76 -4.09
C THR A 18 -7.03 4.97 -5.37
N PHE A 19 -5.81 4.43 -5.58
CA PHE A 19 -5.45 3.68 -6.80
C PHE A 19 -5.75 4.41 -8.12
N SER A 20 -5.74 5.75 -8.10
CA SER A 20 -6.06 6.58 -9.27
C SER A 20 -4.92 6.68 -10.28
N ASP A 21 -3.73 6.20 -9.92
CA ASP A 21 -2.55 6.07 -10.77
C ASP A 21 -2.39 4.63 -11.26
N ASN A 22 -2.51 4.44 -12.57
CA ASN A 22 -2.36 3.12 -13.18
C ASN A 22 -0.93 2.59 -12.98
N CYS A 23 -0.84 1.30 -12.67
CA CYS A 23 0.42 0.57 -12.52
C CYS A 23 0.31 -0.77 -13.25
N CYS A 24 1.28 -1.03 -14.13
CA CYS A 24 1.39 -2.33 -14.78
C CYS A 24 1.54 -3.46 -13.74
N ALA A 25 1.00 -4.63 -14.04
CA ALA A 25 1.14 -5.82 -13.21
C ALA A 25 2.63 -6.10 -12.91
N GLY A 26 2.95 -6.42 -11.65
CA GLY A 26 4.32 -6.69 -11.21
C GLY A 26 5.18 -5.46 -10.98
N LYS A 27 4.61 -4.25 -11.10
CA LYS A 27 5.29 -2.98 -10.81
C LYS A 27 4.66 -2.21 -9.65
N THR A 28 3.54 -2.69 -9.09
CA THR A 28 2.79 -1.97 -8.06
C THR A 28 3.57 -1.84 -6.75
N ILE A 29 4.20 -2.91 -6.28
CA ILE A 29 4.97 -2.89 -5.03
C ILE A 29 6.23 -2.03 -5.20
N GLY A 30 6.45 -1.12 -4.25
CA GLY A 30 7.53 -0.12 -4.26
C GLY A 30 7.14 1.23 -4.88
N THR A 31 5.98 1.34 -5.53
CA THR A 31 5.50 2.62 -6.08
C THR A 31 4.94 3.52 -4.99
N LYS A 32 4.88 4.82 -5.29
CA LYS A 32 4.23 5.81 -4.43
C LYS A 32 2.77 5.97 -4.85
N THR A 33 1.89 6.08 -3.87
CA THR A 33 0.52 6.53 -4.07
C THR A 33 0.49 8.01 -4.43
N PRO A 34 -0.64 8.54 -4.93
CA PRO A 34 -0.78 9.98 -5.21
C PRO A 34 -0.58 10.86 -3.97
N SER A 35 -0.86 10.32 -2.78
CA SER A 35 -0.61 11.02 -1.50
C SER A 35 0.82 10.83 -0.96
N GLY A 36 1.69 10.14 -1.71
CA GLY A 36 3.10 9.94 -1.39
C GLY A 36 3.43 8.73 -0.51
N ALA A 37 2.45 7.96 -0.06
CA ALA A 37 2.70 6.74 0.70
C ALA A 37 3.33 5.66 -0.20
N VAL A 38 4.20 4.80 0.33
CA VAL A 38 4.79 3.72 -0.47
C VAL A 38 3.93 2.47 -0.36
N ARG A 39 3.59 1.87 -1.50
CA ARG A 39 2.90 0.57 -1.59
C ARG A 39 3.91 -0.54 -1.27
N LYS A 40 3.95 -1.01 -0.03
CA LYS A 40 4.79 -2.14 0.38
C LYS A 40 4.03 -3.45 0.15
N GLY A 41 4.74 -4.59 0.21
CA GLY A 41 4.10 -5.90 0.14
C GLY A 41 4.93 -6.94 -0.61
N ILE A 42 4.25 -7.98 -1.07
CA ILE A 42 4.84 -9.13 -1.77
C ILE A 42 4.04 -9.36 -3.04
N ASP A 43 4.73 -9.56 -4.16
CA ASP A 43 4.12 -9.93 -5.44
C ASP A 43 5.04 -10.92 -6.18
N VAL A 44 5.08 -12.17 -5.70
CA VAL A 44 6.04 -13.17 -6.18
C VAL A 44 5.87 -13.47 -7.67
N GLU A 45 4.61 -13.53 -8.13
CA GLU A 45 4.25 -13.89 -9.50
C GLU A 45 4.02 -12.68 -10.41
N LYS A 46 4.24 -11.46 -9.90
CA LYS A 46 4.13 -10.20 -10.66
C LYS A 46 2.70 -9.96 -11.20
N LEU A 47 1.71 -10.24 -10.37
CA LEU A 47 0.29 -10.27 -10.71
C LEU A 47 -0.51 -9.13 -10.06
N ILE A 48 0.11 -8.28 -9.23
CA ILE A 48 -0.54 -7.08 -8.67
C ILE A 48 -0.41 -5.92 -9.66
N GLY A 49 -1.56 -5.42 -10.13
CA GLY A 49 -1.66 -4.23 -10.96
C GLY A 49 -2.67 -3.22 -10.41
N ILE A 50 -2.63 -2.01 -10.95
CA ILE A 50 -3.67 -1.00 -10.76
C ILE A 50 -4.17 -0.58 -12.13
N ASP A 51 -5.46 -0.72 -12.35
CA ASP A 51 -6.09 -0.36 -13.60
C ASP A 51 -7.49 0.19 -13.35
N ASN A 52 -7.77 1.33 -13.98
CA ASN A 52 -9.05 2.05 -13.91
C ASN A 52 -9.53 2.33 -12.47
N GLY A 53 -8.63 2.87 -11.63
CA GLY A 53 -8.98 3.24 -10.25
C GLY A 53 -9.12 2.06 -9.28
N ALA A 54 -8.73 0.84 -9.68
CA ALA A 54 -8.92 -0.37 -8.90
C ALA A 54 -7.63 -1.17 -8.75
N LEU A 55 -7.37 -1.65 -7.53
CA LEU A 55 -6.37 -2.67 -7.27
C LEU A 55 -6.82 -4.01 -7.87
N ARG A 56 -5.94 -4.63 -8.66
CA ARG A 56 -6.18 -5.92 -9.29
C ARG A 56 -5.23 -6.96 -8.72
N LEU A 57 -5.79 -8.01 -8.12
CA LEU A 57 -5.05 -9.20 -7.68
C LEU A 57 -5.44 -10.34 -8.61
N GLN A 58 -4.62 -10.64 -9.62
CA GLN A 58 -4.89 -11.80 -10.48
C GLN A 58 -4.63 -13.12 -9.73
N PRO A 59 -5.38 -14.19 -10.02
CA PRO A 59 -5.16 -15.49 -9.38
C PRO A 59 -3.74 -16.01 -9.55
N LEU A 60 -3.20 -16.61 -8.50
CA LEU A 60 -1.88 -17.25 -8.54
C LEU A 60 -1.91 -18.48 -9.46
N LEU A 61 -0.84 -18.65 -10.26
CA LEU A 61 -0.64 -19.85 -11.06
C LEU A 61 -0.21 -21.03 -10.17
N LYS A 62 0.58 -20.74 -9.12
CA LYS A 62 0.98 -21.73 -8.12
C LYS A 62 0.22 -21.48 -6.82
N PRO A 63 -0.72 -22.36 -6.44
CA PRO A 63 -1.47 -22.20 -5.20
C PRO A 63 -0.54 -22.19 -4.00
N ALA A 64 -0.59 -21.11 -3.22
CA ALA A 64 0.04 -21.03 -1.90
C ALA A 64 -0.40 -19.75 -1.18
N TRP A 65 -0.16 -19.71 0.13
CA TRP A 65 -0.52 -18.59 0.98
C TRP A 65 0.59 -17.53 1.04
N GLY A 66 0.23 -16.25 1.24
CA GLY A 66 1.19 -15.16 1.47
C GLY A 66 2.07 -14.76 0.27
N ARG A 67 1.75 -15.20 -0.95
CA ARG A 67 2.55 -14.91 -2.16
C ARG A 67 2.18 -13.60 -2.87
N GLN A 68 1.08 -12.99 -2.47
CA GLN A 68 0.56 -11.76 -3.03
C GLN A 68 -0.13 -10.96 -1.93
N GLY A 69 0.22 -9.68 -1.79
CA GLY A 69 -0.37 -8.79 -0.82
C GLY A 69 0.21 -7.39 -0.89
N ILE A 70 -0.60 -6.40 -0.53
CA ILE A 70 -0.21 -5.00 -0.40
C ILE A 70 -0.41 -4.56 1.05
N ALA A 71 0.50 -3.72 1.55
CA ALA A 71 0.44 -3.19 2.90
C ALA A 71 0.89 -1.72 2.93
N TYR A 72 0.42 -0.98 3.93
CA TYR A 72 0.86 0.41 4.22
C TYR A 72 1.27 0.58 5.68
N GLY A 73 2.38 1.27 5.97
CA GLY A 73 2.84 1.55 7.34
C GLY A 73 4.34 1.35 7.61
N PRO A 74 4.79 1.64 8.85
CA PRO A 74 6.20 1.70 9.24
C PRO A 74 6.81 0.36 9.70
N TYR A 75 6.17 -0.78 9.44
CA TYR A 75 6.73 -2.10 9.73
C TYR A 75 7.99 -2.40 8.90
#